data_AF-A0A257MY02-F1
#
_entry.id   AF-A0A257MY02-F1
#
_cell.length_a   1.000
_cell.length_b   1.000
_cell.length_c   1.000
_cell.angle_alpha   90.00
_cell.angle_beta   90.00
_cell.angle_gamma   90.00
#
_symmetry.space_group_name_H-M   'P 1'
#
loop_
_entity.id
_entity.type
_entity.pdbx_description
1 polymer ?
#
loop_
_entity_poly.entity_id
_entity_poly.type
_entity_poly.pdbx_seq_one_letter_code
_entity_poly.pdbx_strand_id
1 'polypeptide(L)'
;MPLTETDNQRYFDQHHAREKICARWLKTQSKTVRKPILFAALAGIINGVAVIVQAALLASILSTLIIDLNRSTAALAVVQPIAEAIGLQLIGLIAVFLLRSICVYGQQIAGFNAGAKVRTAIRQQLTDTFAALGPAALKHQQSGALTAVSLEQVDALALYFSRYLPQQMIVGVLPIIMLAVIMPVNWLVGLILLVTAPLIPLFMALIGMGAASTQRSQFLALTRMSGYFLDRLQGLATLKLFGQAEAELTAIHHIADGFREKTMSVLRIAFLSSAVLEFFSAVAVALVAVYVGLSLLGQIHFTFAPPVSFKIGLFVLLLAPEFFLPLRQLAIYYHDRAAALGSADAILTILEQPVGWVSDSVTQQNYHNAPIIEFNNVSKSYEQRQVLTDINLKIHQGEKIALVGASGAGKTTLLNLLLGFETVTEGNLWLNGQTLNRDRATQIMAYLGQNTYIFYGSIADNIALANPNATAEQINTAAHAAGVTEFSDSLAK
;
A
#
# COMPACT_ATOMS: atom_id res chain seq x y z
N MET A 1 17.72 29.64 2.91
CA MET A 1 17.76 30.37 1.63
C MET A 1 16.48 30.05 0.87
N PRO A 2 15.77 31.04 0.30
CA PRO A 2 14.63 30.75 -0.57
C PRO A 2 15.15 30.14 -1.87
N LEU A 3 14.55 29.04 -2.31
CA LEU A 3 14.86 28.35 -3.56
C LEU A 3 14.56 29.28 -4.75
N THR A 4 15.46 29.34 -5.74
CA THR A 4 15.23 30.14 -6.95
C THR A 4 14.11 29.52 -7.80
N GLU A 5 13.46 30.31 -8.64
CA GLU A 5 12.37 29.86 -9.52
C GLU A 5 12.81 28.70 -10.44
N THR A 6 14.08 28.73 -10.85
CA THR A 6 14.77 27.64 -11.59
C THR A 6 15.00 26.37 -10.77
N ASP A 7 15.26 26.48 -9.46
CA ASP A 7 15.39 25.32 -8.57
C ASP A 7 14.01 24.68 -8.32
N ASN A 8 12.97 25.50 -8.17
CA ASN A 8 11.59 25.03 -8.04
C ASN A 8 11.13 24.30 -9.31
N GLN A 9 11.51 24.77 -10.50
CA GLN A 9 11.12 24.15 -11.76
C GLN A 9 11.88 22.84 -12.02
N ARG A 10 13.20 22.78 -11.74
CA ARG A 10 13.97 21.53 -11.77
C ARG A 10 13.45 20.50 -10.76
N TYR A 11 13.10 20.95 -9.56
CA TYR A 11 12.47 20.11 -8.54
C TYR A 11 11.14 19.56 -9.06
N PHE A 12 10.27 20.42 -9.61
CA PHE A 12 8.98 20.01 -10.18
C PHE A 12 9.10 18.99 -11.31
N ASP A 13 10.04 19.19 -12.24
CA ASP A 13 10.28 18.28 -13.38
C ASP A 13 10.84 16.93 -12.93
N GLN A 14 11.78 16.91 -11.99
CA GLN A 14 12.31 15.68 -11.40
C GLN A 14 11.22 14.90 -10.65
N HIS A 15 10.32 15.60 -9.94
CA HIS A 15 9.20 14.97 -9.25
C HIS A 15 8.19 14.34 -10.19
N HIS A 16 7.81 15.03 -11.26
CA HIS A 16 6.92 14.46 -12.26
C HIS A 16 7.54 13.27 -13.01
N ALA A 17 8.86 13.28 -13.23
CA ALA A 17 9.56 12.14 -13.78
C ALA A 17 9.51 10.93 -12.83
N ARG A 18 9.79 11.13 -11.53
CA ARG A 18 9.73 10.06 -10.52
C ARG A 18 8.31 9.51 -10.33
N GLU A 19 7.31 10.38 -10.28
CA GLU A 19 5.90 9.98 -10.19
C GLU A 19 5.48 9.11 -11.39
N LYS A 20 5.93 9.44 -12.60
CA LYS A 20 5.70 8.62 -13.80
C LYS A 20 6.35 7.24 -13.68
N ILE A 21 7.53 7.13 -13.08
CA ILE A 21 8.20 5.83 -12.83
C ILE A 21 7.37 5.00 -11.85
N CYS A 22 6.96 5.59 -10.72
CA CYS A 22 6.11 4.93 -9.73
C CYS A 22 4.78 4.45 -10.35
N ALA A 23 4.12 5.30 -11.15
CA ALA A 23 2.89 4.95 -11.83
C ALA A 23 3.07 3.80 -12.84
N ARG A 24 4.19 3.77 -13.58
CA ARG A 24 4.52 2.64 -14.47
C ARG A 24 4.77 1.36 -13.68
N TRP A 25 5.50 1.44 -12.57
CA TRP A 25 5.76 0.28 -11.72
C TRP A 25 4.46 -0.30 -11.16
N LEU A 26 3.55 0.53 -10.64
CA LEU A 26 2.21 0.09 -10.21
C LEU A 26 1.42 -0.57 -11.34
N LYS A 27 1.52 -0.06 -12.57
CA LYS A 27 0.90 -0.66 -13.75
C LYS A 27 1.51 -2.00 -14.13
N THR A 28 2.79 -2.22 -13.85
CA THR A 28 3.43 -3.53 -14.02
C THR A 28 2.90 -4.51 -12.98
N GLN A 29 2.80 -4.09 -11.71
CA GLN A 29 2.24 -4.93 -10.64
C GLN A 29 0.77 -5.28 -10.89
N SER A 30 -0.03 -4.38 -11.44
CA SER A 30 -1.46 -4.66 -11.73
C SER A 30 -1.67 -5.79 -12.74
N LYS A 31 -0.70 -6.06 -13.61
CA LYS A 31 -0.78 -7.19 -14.57
C LYS A 31 -0.85 -8.54 -13.87
N THR A 32 -0.17 -8.69 -12.72
CA THR A 32 -0.16 -9.93 -11.93
C THR A 32 -1.52 -10.27 -11.30
N VAL A 33 -2.34 -9.24 -11.07
CA VAL A 33 -3.65 -9.31 -10.40
C VAL A 33 -4.80 -8.83 -11.29
N ARG A 34 -4.61 -8.83 -12.61
CA ARG A 34 -5.62 -8.34 -13.56
C ARG A 34 -6.94 -9.11 -13.49
N LYS A 35 -6.89 -10.44 -13.30
CA LYS A 35 -8.09 -11.30 -13.22
C LYS A 35 -8.99 -10.95 -12.03
N PRO A 36 -8.51 -10.92 -10.78
CA PRO A 36 -9.36 -10.55 -9.64
C PRO A 36 -9.85 -9.10 -9.72
N ILE A 37 -9.05 -8.16 -10.23
CA ILE A 37 -9.49 -6.77 -10.46
C ILE A 37 -10.64 -6.72 -11.47
N LEU A 38 -10.52 -7.44 -12.60
CA LEU A 38 -11.56 -7.49 -13.61
C LEU A 38 -12.84 -8.14 -13.06
N PHE A 39 -12.73 -9.22 -12.29
CA PHE A 39 -13.88 -9.84 -11.65
C PHE A 39 -14.58 -8.89 -10.67
N ALA A 40 -13.80 -8.15 -9.86
CA ALA A 40 -14.35 -7.16 -8.94
C ALA A 40 -15.09 -6.04 -9.70
N ALA A 41 -14.52 -5.55 -10.80
CA ALA A 41 -15.14 -4.55 -11.65
C ALA A 41 -16.43 -5.08 -12.31
N LEU A 42 -16.40 -6.30 -12.86
CA LEU A 42 -17.57 -6.93 -13.46
C LEU A 42 -18.70 -7.13 -12.45
N ALA A 43 -18.38 -7.63 -11.25
CA ALA A 43 -19.35 -7.78 -10.18
C ALA A 43 -19.96 -6.42 -9.77
N GLY A 44 -19.16 -5.37 -9.68
CA GLY A 44 -19.64 -4.01 -9.42
C GLY A 44 -20.54 -3.45 -10.53
N ILE A 45 -20.20 -3.70 -11.81
CA ILE A 45 -21.02 -3.30 -12.96
C ILE A 45 -22.35 -4.06 -12.96
N ILE A 46 -22.34 -5.37 -12.72
CA ILE A 46 -23.57 -6.19 -12.63
C ILE A 46 -24.44 -5.70 -11.46
N ASN A 47 -23.85 -5.39 -10.30
CA ASN A 47 -24.60 -4.79 -9.19
C ASN A 47 -25.23 -3.45 -9.59
N GLY A 48 -24.51 -2.59 -10.32
CA GLY A 48 -25.04 -1.33 -10.82
C GLY A 48 -26.19 -1.51 -11.82
N VAL A 49 -26.10 -2.50 -12.73
CA VAL A 49 -27.22 -2.85 -13.63
C VAL A 49 -28.41 -3.40 -12.83
N ALA A 50 -28.15 -4.22 -11.81
CA ALA A 50 -29.18 -4.74 -10.93
C ALA A 50 -29.91 -3.63 -10.16
N VAL A 51 -29.24 -2.52 -9.80
CA VAL A 51 -29.88 -1.32 -9.24
C VAL A 51 -30.86 -0.68 -10.22
N ILE A 52 -30.53 -0.65 -11.51
CA ILE A 52 -31.45 -0.14 -12.56
C ILE A 52 -32.70 -1.01 -12.63
N VAL A 53 -32.54 -2.33 -12.65
CA VAL A 53 -33.67 -3.27 -12.65
C VAL A 53 -34.49 -3.13 -11.37
N GLN A 54 -33.84 -2.98 -10.21
CA GLN A 54 -34.51 -2.73 -8.94
C GLN A 54 -35.36 -1.46 -8.98
N ALA A 55 -34.82 -0.36 -9.47
CA ALA A 55 -35.55 0.91 -9.60
C ALA A 55 -36.75 0.76 -10.54
N ALA A 56 -36.60 0.03 -11.65
CA ALA A 56 -37.69 -0.22 -12.60
C ALA A 56 -38.81 -1.09 -12.00
N LEU A 57 -38.44 -2.13 -11.24
CA LEU A 57 -39.40 -2.98 -10.53
C LEU A 57 -40.13 -2.21 -9.43
N LEU A 58 -39.39 -1.46 -8.59
CA LEU A 58 -39.99 -0.62 -7.55
C LEU A 58 -40.94 0.42 -8.14
N ALA A 59 -40.54 1.09 -9.23
CA ALA A 59 -41.40 2.05 -9.92
C ALA A 59 -42.64 1.41 -10.52
N SER A 60 -42.54 0.17 -11.03
CA SER A 60 -43.68 -0.59 -11.55
C SER A 60 -44.64 -0.97 -10.41
N ILE A 61 -44.13 -1.56 -9.33
CA ILE A 61 -44.92 -1.98 -8.17
C ILE A 61 -45.67 -0.78 -7.57
N LEU A 62 -44.95 0.33 -7.32
CA LEU A 62 -45.54 1.53 -6.72
C LEU A 62 -46.56 2.20 -7.64
N SER A 63 -46.30 2.24 -8.95
CA SER A 63 -47.27 2.77 -9.91
C SER A 63 -48.55 1.94 -9.92
N THR A 64 -48.45 0.61 -9.95
CA THR A 64 -49.61 -0.27 -9.97
C THR A 64 -50.39 -0.21 -8.65
N LEU A 65 -49.71 -0.12 -7.51
CA LEU A 65 -50.34 -0.04 -6.20
C LEU A 65 -51.05 1.31 -5.99
N ILE A 66 -50.45 2.43 -6.41
CA ILE A 66 -50.98 3.78 -6.15
C ILE A 66 -52.00 4.23 -7.20
N ILE A 67 -51.82 3.89 -8.48
CA ILE A 67 -52.67 4.38 -9.58
C ILE A 67 -53.70 3.34 -9.99
N ASP A 68 -53.25 2.12 -10.31
CA ASP A 68 -54.13 1.11 -10.91
C ASP A 68 -55.09 0.54 -9.86
N LEU A 69 -54.59 0.21 -8.66
CA LEU A 69 -55.43 -0.29 -7.57
C LEU A 69 -56.50 0.73 -7.13
N ASN A 70 -56.15 2.02 -7.14
CA ASN A 70 -57.01 3.11 -6.69
C ASN A 70 -58.07 3.50 -7.75
N ARG A 71 -57.80 3.25 -9.04
CA ARG A 71 -58.78 3.37 -10.14
C ARG A 71 -59.73 2.17 -10.24
N SER A 72 -59.31 0.99 -9.78
CA SER A 72 -60.03 -0.29 -9.95
C SER A 72 -60.96 -0.67 -8.79
N THR A 73 -61.38 0.27 -7.94
CA THR A 73 -62.28 0.06 -6.79
C THR A 73 -63.68 -0.51 -7.12
N ALA A 74 -63.98 -0.81 -8.39
CA ALA A 74 -65.31 -1.22 -8.85
C ALA A 74 -65.51 -2.71 -9.17
N ALA A 75 -64.49 -3.59 -9.20
CA ALA A 75 -64.74 -5.03 -9.49
C ALA A 75 -63.69 -6.01 -8.92
N LEU A 76 -64.15 -6.99 -8.12
CA LEU A 76 -63.36 -8.12 -7.61
C LEU A 76 -62.63 -8.92 -8.71
N ALA A 77 -63.16 -8.93 -9.95
CA ALA A 77 -62.59 -9.65 -11.09
C ALA A 77 -61.26 -9.07 -11.61
N VAL A 78 -60.92 -7.82 -11.27
CA VAL A 78 -59.68 -7.15 -11.72
C VAL A 78 -58.57 -7.27 -10.68
N VAL A 79 -58.90 -7.61 -9.42
CA VAL A 79 -57.95 -7.61 -8.29
C VAL A 79 -56.99 -8.82 -8.33
N GLN A 80 -57.47 -9.99 -8.73
CA GLN A 80 -56.66 -11.22 -8.83
C GLN A 80 -55.45 -11.10 -9.79
N PRO A 81 -55.60 -10.69 -11.06
CA PRO A 81 -54.47 -10.59 -11.98
C PRO A 81 -53.46 -9.50 -11.57
N ILE A 82 -53.92 -8.43 -10.91
CA ILE A 82 -53.03 -7.39 -10.36
C ILE A 82 -52.20 -7.95 -9.19
N ALA A 83 -52.82 -8.72 -8.29
CA ALA A 83 -52.12 -9.34 -7.18
C ALA A 83 -51.05 -10.34 -7.64
N GLU A 84 -51.33 -11.15 -8.67
CA GLU A 84 -50.37 -12.07 -9.27
C GLU A 84 -49.20 -11.34 -9.94
N ALA A 85 -49.48 -10.26 -10.68
CA ALA A 85 -48.45 -9.43 -11.30
C ALA A 85 -47.52 -8.76 -10.27
N ILE A 86 -48.08 -8.26 -9.16
CA ILE A 86 -47.30 -7.71 -8.04
C ILE A 86 -46.48 -8.82 -7.36
N GLY A 87 -47.06 -10.00 -7.15
CA GLY A 87 -46.36 -11.17 -6.59
C GLY A 87 -45.12 -11.54 -7.40
N LEU A 88 -45.24 -11.61 -8.72
CA LEU A 88 -44.12 -11.88 -9.61
C LEU A 88 -43.05 -10.78 -9.55
N GLN A 89 -43.45 -9.51 -9.52
CA GLN A 89 -42.53 -8.37 -9.41
C GLN A 89 -41.80 -8.36 -8.06
N LEU A 90 -42.45 -8.77 -6.96
CA LEU A 90 -41.85 -8.90 -5.64
C LEU A 90 -40.83 -10.06 -5.59
N ILE A 91 -41.15 -11.20 -6.20
CA ILE A 91 -40.18 -12.30 -6.36
C ILE A 91 -38.98 -11.84 -7.18
N GLY A 92 -39.23 -11.11 -8.28
CA GLY A 92 -38.18 -10.48 -9.07
C GLY A 92 -37.31 -9.51 -8.25
N LEU A 93 -37.92 -8.72 -7.38
CA LEU A 93 -37.22 -7.78 -6.49
C LEU A 93 -36.32 -8.52 -5.49
N ILE A 94 -36.83 -9.61 -4.87
CA ILE A 94 -36.04 -10.46 -3.96
C ILE A 94 -34.86 -11.09 -4.71
N ALA A 95 -35.09 -11.61 -5.92
CA ALA A 95 -34.03 -12.17 -6.75
C ALA A 95 -32.95 -11.13 -7.10
N VAL A 96 -33.36 -9.89 -7.41
CA VAL A 96 -32.44 -8.78 -7.66
C VAL A 96 -31.64 -8.43 -6.39
N PHE A 97 -32.26 -8.40 -5.21
CA PHE A 97 -31.53 -8.16 -3.95
C PHE A 97 -30.51 -9.26 -3.65
N LEU A 98 -30.86 -10.53 -3.89
CA LEU A 98 -29.92 -11.64 -3.72
C LEU A 98 -28.76 -11.54 -4.71
N LEU A 99 -29.04 -11.23 -5.99
CA LEU A 99 -28.01 -10.99 -6.99
C LEU A 99 -27.08 -9.85 -6.58
N ARG A 100 -27.63 -8.71 -6.11
CA ARG A 100 -26.85 -7.58 -5.61
C ARG A 100 -25.95 -7.99 -4.45
N SER A 101 -26.49 -8.73 -3.47
CA SER A 101 -25.72 -9.20 -2.33
C SER A 101 -24.53 -10.07 -2.75
N ILE A 102 -24.76 -11.01 -3.67
CA ILE A 102 -23.71 -11.87 -4.23
C ILE A 102 -22.68 -11.04 -5.00
N CYS A 103 -23.10 -10.06 -5.80
CA CYS A 103 -22.20 -9.20 -6.55
C CYS A 103 -21.36 -8.30 -5.64
N VAL A 104 -21.94 -7.70 -4.59
CA VAL A 104 -21.21 -6.89 -3.61
C VAL A 104 -20.19 -7.75 -2.87
N TYR A 105 -20.58 -8.95 -2.42
CA TYR A 105 -19.66 -9.89 -1.79
C TYR A 105 -18.53 -10.30 -2.75
N GLY A 106 -18.88 -10.64 -4.00
CA GLY A 106 -17.94 -11.00 -5.07
C GLY A 106 -16.95 -9.88 -5.39
N GLN A 107 -17.43 -8.63 -5.41
CA GLN A 107 -16.60 -7.44 -5.61
C GLN A 107 -15.60 -7.27 -4.46
N GLN A 108 -16.06 -7.38 -3.21
CA GLN A 108 -15.22 -7.21 -2.02
C GLN A 108 -14.15 -8.32 -1.91
N ILE A 109 -14.53 -9.58 -2.08
CA ILE A 109 -13.60 -10.70 -1.94
C ILE A 109 -12.54 -10.70 -3.05
N ALA A 110 -12.94 -10.38 -4.29
CA ALA A 110 -11.99 -10.31 -5.41
C ALA A 110 -11.06 -9.11 -5.28
N GLY A 111 -11.57 -7.95 -4.84
CA GLY A 111 -10.75 -6.78 -4.51
C GLY A 111 -9.74 -7.10 -3.41
N PHE A 112 -10.19 -7.69 -2.30
CA PHE A 112 -9.31 -8.09 -1.19
C PHE A 112 -8.22 -9.07 -1.65
N ASN A 113 -8.58 -10.10 -2.43
CA ASN A 113 -7.63 -11.08 -2.95
C ASN A 113 -6.59 -10.44 -3.89
N ALA A 114 -6.98 -9.44 -4.70
CA ALA A 114 -6.04 -8.69 -5.52
C ALA A 114 -5.03 -7.92 -4.64
N GLY A 115 -5.51 -7.19 -3.64
CA GLY A 115 -4.64 -6.46 -2.70
C GLY A 115 -3.71 -7.38 -1.91
N ALA A 116 -4.23 -8.48 -1.37
CA ALA A 116 -3.47 -9.46 -0.60
C ALA A 116 -2.35 -10.11 -1.44
N LYS A 117 -2.63 -10.47 -2.70
CA LYS A 117 -1.63 -11.09 -3.58
C LYS A 117 -0.49 -10.15 -3.92
N VAL A 118 -0.77 -8.87 -4.21
CA VAL A 118 0.29 -7.86 -4.43
C VAL A 118 1.08 -7.65 -3.14
N ARG A 119 0.41 -7.51 -2.00
CA ARG A 119 1.07 -7.29 -0.70
C ARG A 119 2.08 -8.39 -0.40
N THR A 120 1.69 -9.66 -0.53
CA THR A 120 2.58 -10.80 -0.30
C THR A 120 3.75 -10.81 -1.28
N ALA A 121 3.49 -10.54 -2.57
CA ALA A 121 4.55 -10.50 -3.58
C ALA A 121 5.59 -9.40 -3.32
N ILE A 122 5.14 -8.19 -2.96
CA ILE A 122 6.04 -7.07 -2.65
C ILE A 122 6.79 -7.31 -1.34
N ARG A 123 6.15 -7.86 -0.29
CA ARG A 123 6.85 -8.24 0.95
C ARG A 123 7.93 -9.30 0.71
N GLN A 124 7.66 -10.26 -0.17
CA GLN A 124 8.66 -11.24 -0.55
C GLN A 124 9.84 -10.56 -1.28
N GLN A 125 9.56 -9.71 -2.28
CA GLN A 125 10.60 -8.96 -2.99
C GLN A 125 11.45 -8.09 -2.06
N LEU A 126 10.84 -7.41 -1.09
CA LEU A 126 11.57 -6.62 -0.09
C LEU A 126 12.44 -7.50 0.80
N THR A 127 11.91 -8.62 1.30
CA THR A 127 12.69 -9.58 2.11
C THR A 127 13.88 -10.13 1.33
N ASP A 128 13.66 -10.53 0.07
CA ASP A 128 14.72 -11.01 -0.82
C ASP A 128 15.77 -9.91 -1.08
N THR A 129 15.32 -8.67 -1.25
CA THR A 129 16.21 -7.51 -1.43
C THR A 129 17.00 -7.21 -0.16
N PHE A 130 16.41 -7.31 1.04
CA PHE A 130 17.14 -7.13 2.30
C PHE A 130 18.19 -8.22 2.49
N ALA A 131 17.83 -9.48 2.20
CA ALA A 131 18.77 -10.59 2.21
C ALA A 131 19.91 -10.35 1.21
N ALA A 132 19.58 -9.87 0.01
CA ALA A 132 20.53 -9.56 -1.05
C ALA A 132 21.43 -8.37 -0.72
N LEU A 133 20.92 -7.27 -0.15
CA LEU A 133 21.69 -6.07 0.23
C LEU A 133 22.63 -6.29 1.43
N GLY A 134 22.32 -7.26 2.29
CA GLY A 134 23.21 -7.69 3.37
C GLY A 134 23.46 -6.66 4.49
N PRO A 135 24.28 -7.02 5.48
CA PRO A 135 24.38 -6.25 6.74
C PRO A 135 25.02 -4.87 6.58
N ALA A 136 26.01 -4.71 5.69
CA ALA A 136 26.75 -3.46 5.54
C ALA A 136 25.87 -2.32 4.98
N ALA A 137 25.08 -2.60 3.93
CA ALA A 137 24.16 -1.62 3.36
C ALA A 137 23.02 -1.28 4.32
N LEU A 138 22.54 -2.26 5.10
CA LEU A 138 21.45 -2.08 6.05
C LEU A 138 21.89 -1.35 7.34
N LYS A 139 23.18 -1.41 7.71
CA LYS A 139 23.71 -0.75 8.92
C LYS A 139 23.52 0.78 8.91
N HIS A 140 23.48 1.38 7.73
CA HIS A 140 23.27 2.81 7.56
C HIS A 140 21.77 3.20 7.52
N GLN A 141 20.87 2.22 7.53
CA GLN A 141 19.43 2.46 7.52
C GLN A 141 18.85 2.22 8.92
N GLN A 142 17.94 3.08 9.34
CA GLN A 142 17.23 2.89 10.62
C GLN A 142 16.28 1.70 10.50
N SER A 143 16.42 0.68 11.35
CA SER A 143 15.56 -0.52 11.33
C SER A 143 14.06 -0.18 11.34
N GLY A 144 13.67 0.87 12.07
CA GLY A 144 12.28 1.35 12.10
C GLY A 144 11.78 1.86 10.75
N ALA A 145 12.63 2.50 9.95
CA ALA A 145 12.26 2.96 8.60
C ALA A 145 12.02 1.76 7.66
N LEU A 146 12.87 0.73 7.75
CA LEU A 146 12.71 -0.51 6.99
C LEU A 146 11.44 -1.28 7.37
N THR A 147 11.11 -1.32 8.65
CA THR A 147 9.87 -1.90 9.15
C THR A 147 8.65 -1.12 8.66
N ALA A 148 8.68 0.21 8.73
CA ALA A 148 7.60 1.07 8.23
C ALA A 148 7.38 0.88 6.72
N VAL A 149 8.44 0.75 5.92
CA VAL A 149 8.30 0.44 4.49
C VAL A 149 7.69 -0.95 4.27
N SER A 150 8.19 -1.98 4.96
CA SER A 150 7.71 -3.37 4.79
C SER A 150 6.26 -3.60 5.23
N LEU A 151 5.80 -2.85 6.24
CA LEU A 151 4.46 -2.99 6.80
C LEU A 151 3.52 -1.93 6.24
N GLU A 152 3.68 -0.67 6.65
CA GLU A 152 2.73 0.41 6.39
C GLU A 152 2.65 0.77 4.91
N GLN A 153 3.81 0.95 4.25
CA GLN A 153 3.82 1.38 2.84
C GLN A 153 3.30 0.28 1.90
N VAL A 154 3.61 -0.99 2.20
CA VAL A 154 3.10 -2.12 1.43
C VAL A 154 1.59 -2.30 1.66
N ASP A 155 1.06 -2.04 2.87
CA ASP A 155 -0.38 -2.08 3.12
C ASP A 155 -1.14 -0.95 2.39
N ALA A 156 -0.55 0.25 2.28
CA ALA A 156 -1.12 1.35 1.49
C ALA A 156 -1.25 1.01 -0.01
N LEU A 157 -0.30 0.25 -0.58
CA LEU A 157 -0.42 -0.26 -1.95
C LEU A 157 -1.63 -1.19 -2.13
N ALA A 158 -1.92 -2.04 -1.15
CA ALA A 158 -3.00 -3.02 -1.26
C ALA A 158 -4.38 -2.36 -1.44
N LEU A 159 -4.61 -1.18 -0.85
CA LEU A 159 -5.84 -0.40 -1.02
C LEU A 159 -6.05 0.07 -2.46
N TYR A 160 -4.98 0.50 -3.14
CA TYR A 160 -5.05 0.90 -4.54
C TYR A 160 -5.49 -0.24 -5.48
N PHE A 161 -4.97 -1.45 -5.29
CA PHE A 161 -5.35 -2.61 -6.11
C PHE A 161 -6.72 -3.17 -5.75
N SER A 162 -7.13 -3.09 -4.48
CA SER A 162 -8.40 -3.66 -4.00
C SER A 162 -9.61 -2.75 -4.21
N ARG A 163 -9.43 -1.42 -4.16
CA ARG A 163 -10.53 -0.44 -4.21
C ARG A 163 -10.47 0.46 -5.45
N TYR A 164 -9.36 1.18 -5.63
CA TYR A 164 -9.27 2.22 -6.67
C TYR A 164 -9.37 1.65 -8.09
N LEU A 165 -8.59 0.61 -8.43
CA LEU A 165 -8.57 0.07 -9.79
C LEU A 165 -9.92 -0.53 -10.24
N PRO A 166 -10.59 -1.39 -9.45
CA PRO A 166 -11.95 -1.85 -9.79
C PRO A 166 -12.92 -0.67 -9.92
N GLN A 167 -12.86 0.30 -9.00
CA GLN A 167 -13.77 1.46 -9.02
C GLN A 167 -13.58 2.34 -10.25
N GLN A 168 -12.33 2.54 -10.69
CA GLN A 168 -12.01 3.30 -11.89
C GLN A 168 -12.68 2.67 -13.12
N MET A 169 -12.70 1.33 -13.22
CA MET A 169 -13.39 0.63 -14.30
C MET A 169 -14.91 0.77 -14.19
N ILE A 170 -15.48 0.68 -12.98
CA ILE A 170 -16.91 0.86 -12.73
C ILE A 170 -17.35 2.27 -13.14
N VAL A 171 -16.62 3.32 -12.76
CA VAL A 171 -16.92 4.71 -13.17
C VAL A 171 -16.80 4.92 -14.66
N GLY A 172 -15.89 4.22 -15.34
CA GLY A 172 -15.76 4.30 -16.79
C GLY A 172 -16.94 3.70 -17.57
N VAL A 173 -17.77 2.85 -16.94
CA VAL A 173 -18.80 2.07 -17.64
C VAL A 173 -20.21 2.33 -17.09
N LEU A 174 -20.39 2.29 -15.77
CA LEU A 174 -21.70 2.30 -15.14
C LEU A 174 -22.50 3.61 -15.36
N PRO A 175 -21.93 4.82 -15.22
CA PRO A 175 -22.63 6.05 -15.56
C PRO A 175 -23.08 6.10 -17.04
N ILE A 176 -22.29 5.53 -17.95
CA ILE A 176 -22.63 5.45 -19.37
C ILE A 176 -23.84 4.54 -19.59
N ILE A 177 -23.87 3.37 -18.92
CA ILE A 177 -25.03 2.47 -18.95
C ILE A 177 -26.28 3.18 -18.40
N MET A 178 -26.17 3.87 -17.27
CA MET A 178 -27.30 4.60 -16.67
C MET A 178 -27.81 5.71 -17.59
N LEU A 179 -26.92 6.48 -18.22
CA LEU A 179 -27.31 7.48 -19.23
C LEU A 179 -27.98 6.83 -20.43
N ALA A 180 -27.47 5.71 -20.93
CA ALA A 180 -28.08 4.98 -22.04
C ALA A 180 -29.49 4.47 -21.72
N VAL A 181 -29.80 4.18 -20.45
CA VAL A 181 -31.15 3.78 -20.00
C VAL A 181 -32.05 4.99 -19.75
N ILE A 182 -31.52 6.08 -19.17
CA ILE A 182 -32.32 7.27 -18.79
C ILE A 182 -32.64 8.13 -20.03
N MET A 183 -31.71 8.30 -20.97
CA MET A 183 -31.87 9.22 -22.10
C MET A 183 -33.08 8.91 -23.00
N PRO A 184 -33.37 7.64 -23.35
CA PRO A 184 -34.58 7.28 -24.11
C PRO A 184 -35.87 7.48 -23.32
N VAL A 185 -35.81 7.36 -21.99
CA VAL A 185 -36.97 7.50 -21.10
C VAL A 185 -37.29 8.97 -20.86
N ASN A 186 -36.27 9.78 -20.55
CA ASN A 186 -36.38 11.22 -20.39
C ASN A 186 -35.03 11.89 -20.68
N TRP A 187 -34.92 12.47 -21.88
CA TRP A 187 -33.68 13.08 -22.34
C TRP A 187 -33.28 14.33 -21.53
N LEU A 188 -34.24 15.05 -20.93
CA LEU A 188 -33.95 16.25 -20.14
C LEU A 188 -33.25 15.87 -18.83
N VAL A 189 -33.72 14.82 -18.15
CA VAL A 189 -33.02 14.30 -16.97
C VAL A 189 -31.66 13.72 -17.36
N GLY A 190 -31.60 12.98 -18.46
CA GLY A 190 -30.32 12.52 -19.01
C GLY A 190 -29.34 13.68 -19.25
N LEU A 191 -29.81 14.82 -19.76
CA LEU A 191 -29.00 16.02 -19.97
C LEU A 191 -28.55 16.66 -18.64
N ILE A 192 -29.44 16.78 -17.65
CA ILE A 192 -29.08 17.29 -16.31
C ILE A 192 -27.94 16.45 -15.72
N LEU A 193 -28.08 15.11 -15.77
CA LEU A 193 -27.05 14.20 -15.29
C LEU A 193 -25.76 14.30 -16.11
N LEU A 194 -25.85 14.35 -17.44
CA LEU A 194 -24.70 14.46 -18.34
C LEU A 194 -23.89 15.74 -18.12
N VAL A 195 -24.55 16.87 -17.83
CA VAL A 195 -23.88 18.16 -17.59
C VAL A 195 -23.27 18.20 -16.19
N THR A 196 -23.95 17.62 -15.19
CA THR A 196 -23.49 17.66 -13.79
C THR A 196 -22.43 16.59 -13.47
N ALA A 197 -22.43 15.44 -14.15
CA ALA A 197 -21.46 14.36 -13.88
C ALA A 197 -20.00 14.78 -14.09
N PRO A 198 -19.59 15.36 -15.24
CA PRO A 198 -18.19 15.74 -15.51
C PRO A 198 -17.68 16.82 -14.57
N LEU A 199 -18.59 17.63 -14.03
CA LEU A 199 -18.28 18.69 -13.09
C LEU A 199 -17.65 18.12 -11.80
N ILE A 200 -18.11 16.95 -11.36
CA ILE A 200 -17.59 16.28 -10.15
C ILE A 200 -16.11 15.87 -10.30
N PRO A 201 -15.69 15.05 -11.29
CA PRO A 201 -14.27 14.77 -11.53
C PRO A 201 -13.42 16.01 -11.82
N LEU A 202 -13.98 17.02 -12.49
CA LEU A 202 -13.27 18.26 -12.79
C LEU A 202 -12.88 18.99 -11.50
N PHE A 203 -13.84 19.22 -10.59
CA PHE A 203 -13.55 19.85 -9.30
C PHE A 203 -12.69 18.99 -8.39
N MET A 204 -12.85 17.66 -8.44
CA MET A 204 -11.93 16.75 -7.74
C MET A 204 -10.51 16.87 -8.23
N ALA A 205 -10.29 16.96 -9.55
CA ALA A 205 -8.97 17.17 -10.10
C ALA A 205 -8.43 18.52 -9.64
N LEU A 206 -9.24 19.59 -9.70
CA LEU A 206 -8.84 20.94 -9.32
C LEU A 206 -8.47 21.07 -7.83
N ILE A 207 -9.25 20.44 -6.94
CA ILE A 207 -8.99 20.42 -5.48
C ILE A 207 -7.88 19.41 -5.12
N GLY A 208 -7.79 18.31 -5.87
CA GLY A 208 -6.84 17.23 -5.67
C GLY A 208 -5.45 17.51 -6.25
N MET A 209 -5.30 18.51 -7.12
CA MET A 209 -4.01 19.04 -7.56
C MET A 209 -3.26 19.58 -6.33
N GLY A 210 -2.28 18.82 -5.84
CA GLY A 210 -1.52 19.13 -4.63
C GLY A 210 -1.89 18.31 -3.38
N ALA A 211 -2.89 17.42 -3.46
CA ALA A 211 -3.20 16.49 -2.37
C ALA A 211 -2.01 15.55 -2.09
N ALA A 212 -1.35 15.05 -3.14
CA ALA A 212 -0.18 14.18 -3.03
C ALA A 212 1.02 14.86 -2.35
N SER A 213 1.30 16.13 -2.69
CA SER A 213 2.39 16.89 -2.05
C SER A 213 2.07 17.24 -0.60
N THR A 214 0.80 17.54 -0.29
CA THR A 214 0.33 17.78 1.09
C THR A 214 0.42 16.52 1.93
N GLN A 215 0.01 15.36 1.40
CA GLN A 215 0.13 14.06 2.06
C GLN A 215 1.59 13.68 2.31
N ARG A 216 2.48 13.90 1.33
CA ARG A 216 3.93 13.67 1.50
C ARG A 216 4.51 14.58 2.59
N SER A 217 4.10 15.85 2.63
CA SER A 217 4.54 16.79 3.66
C SER A 217 4.08 16.36 5.06
N GLN A 218 2.88 15.81 5.18
CA GLN A 218 2.34 15.25 6.42
C GLN A 218 3.11 13.99 6.86
N PHE A 219 3.43 13.09 5.92
CA PHE A 219 4.26 11.92 6.19
C PHE A 219 5.67 12.31 6.67
N LEU A 220 6.33 13.27 6.01
CA LEU A 220 7.65 13.76 6.43
C LEU A 220 7.61 14.39 7.84
N ALA A 221 6.54 15.13 8.17
CA ALA A 221 6.35 15.68 9.49
C ALA A 221 6.18 14.58 10.56
N LEU A 222 5.43 13.51 10.25
CA LEU A 222 5.29 12.35 11.12
C LEU A 222 6.63 11.65 11.35
N THR A 223 7.39 11.35 10.29
CA THR A 223 8.71 10.70 10.42
C THR A 223 9.66 11.53 11.27
N ARG A 224 9.68 12.86 11.07
CA ARG A 224 10.50 13.77 11.87
C ARG A 224 10.08 13.77 13.35
N MET A 225 8.77 13.83 13.62
CA MET A 225 8.24 13.79 15.00
C MET A 225 8.60 12.47 15.69
N SER A 226 8.36 11.34 15.04
CA SER A 226 8.66 10.02 15.60
C SER A 226 10.16 9.83 15.84
N GLY A 227 11.02 10.27 14.90
CA GLY A 227 12.47 10.21 15.06
C GLY A 227 12.97 11.08 16.20
N TYR A 228 12.47 12.32 16.31
CA TYR A 228 12.80 13.24 17.39
C TYR A 228 12.38 12.67 18.76
N PHE A 229 11.16 12.13 18.85
CA PHE A 229 10.65 11.54 20.08
C PHE A 229 11.46 10.33 20.53
N LEU A 230 11.83 9.44 19.59
CA LEU A 230 12.65 8.26 19.89
C LEU A 230 14.05 8.66 20.40
N ASP A 231 14.70 9.63 19.76
CA ASP A 231 15.99 10.15 20.17
C ASP A 231 15.95 10.72 21.59
N ARG A 232 14.87 11.44 21.94
CA ARG A 232 14.68 11.95 23.31
C ARG A 232 14.40 10.89 24.35
N LEU A 233 13.68 9.83 24.00
CA LEU A 233 13.51 8.68 24.89
C LEU A 233 14.84 7.96 25.16
N GLN A 234 15.68 7.79 24.12
CA GLN A 234 17.00 7.19 24.26
C GLN A 234 17.96 8.08 25.09
N GLY A 235 17.87 9.40 24.93
CA GLY A 235 18.67 10.40 25.65
C GLY A 235 18.10 10.88 26.98
N LEU A 236 17.00 10.28 27.49
CA LEU A 236 16.24 10.81 28.63
C LEU A 236 17.09 10.99 29.89
N ALA A 237 17.99 10.04 30.17
CA ALA A 237 18.89 10.12 31.33
C ALA A 237 19.82 11.34 31.24
N THR A 238 20.41 11.58 30.07
CA THR A 238 21.25 12.74 29.79
C THR A 238 20.46 14.04 29.93
N LEU A 239 19.27 14.12 29.33
CA LEU A 239 18.40 15.31 29.45
C LEU A 239 18.08 15.65 30.91
N LYS A 240 17.81 14.63 31.75
CA LYS A 240 17.58 14.83 33.18
C LYS A 240 18.84 15.27 33.92
N LEU A 241 19.99 14.67 33.62
CA LEU A 241 21.28 15.05 34.24
C LEU A 241 21.66 16.51 33.96
N PHE A 242 21.36 17.01 32.76
CA PHE A 242 21.63 18.39 32.36
C PHE A 242 20.48 19.37 32.64
N GLY A 243 19.39 18.92 33.26
CA GLY A 243 18.24 19.78 33.61
C GLY A 243 17.47 20.35 32.41
N GLN A 244 17.55 19.72 31.23
CA GLN A 244 16.97 20.24 29.97
C GLN A 244 15.54 19.74 29.68
N ALA A 245 14.91 19.02 30.61
CA ALA A 245 13.63 18.35 30.37
C ALA A 245 12.51 19.30 29.91
N GLU A 246 12.36 20.47 30.52
CA GLU A 246 11.30 21.44 30.17
C GLU A 246 11.52 22.12 28.81
N ALA A 247 12.77 22.49 28.50
CA ALA A 247 13.13 23.03 27.19
C ALA A 247 12.83 22.00 26.09
N GLU A 248 13.10 20.73 26.37
CA GLU A 248 12.86 19.64 25.44
C GLU A 248 11.37 19.33 25.25
N LEU A 249 10.58 19.38 26.32
CA LEU A 249 9.11 19.28 26.23
C LEU A 249 8.51 20.37 25.33
N THR A 250 9.04 21.60 25.43
CA THR A 250 8.62 22.71 24.58
C THR A 250 8.97 22.46 23.11
N ALA A 251 10.15 21.90 22.83
CA ALA A 251 10.55 21.52 21.48
C ALA A 251 9.67 20.39 20.90
N ILE A 252 9.33 19.38 21.70
CA ILE A 252 8.40 18.31 21.32
C ILE A 252 7.03 18.90 20.96
N HIS A 253 6.49 19.81 21.78
CA HIS A 253 5.22 20.48 21.45
C HIS A 253 5.29 21.21 20.10
N HIS A 254 6.38 21.93 19.81
CA HIS A 254 6.54 22.64 18.54
C HIS A 254 6.55 21.69 17.33
N ILE A 255 7.24 20.54 17.44
CA ILE A 255 7.30 19.55 16.37
C ILE A 255 5.95 18.85 16.19
N ALA A 256 5.27 18.54 17.30
CA ALA A 256 3.92 17.97 17.28
C ALA A 256 2.90 18.95 16.65
N ASP A 257 3.02 20.25 16.92
CA ASP A 257 2.19 21.28 16.28
C ASP A 257 2.45 21.38 14.77
N GLY A 258 3.70 21.27 14.34
CA GLY A 258 4.03 21.19 12.92
C GLY A 258 3.35 20.00 12.23
N PHE A 259 3.31 18.83 12.90
CA PHE A 259 2.56 17.67 12.40
C PHE A 259 1.04 17.90 12.40
N ARG A 260 0.49 18.53 13.45
CA ARG A 260 -0.93 18.91 13.54
C ARG A 260 -1.35 19.81 12.38
N GLU A 261 -0.56 20.83 12.05
CA GLU A 261 -0.85 21.75 10.94
C GLU A 261 -0.89 21.03 9.59
N LYS A 262 0.08 20.15 9.31
CA LYS A 262 0.08 19.36 8.07
C LYS A 262 -1.09 18.40 8.00
N THR A 263 -1.45 17.77 9.12
CA THR A 263 -2.64 16.91 9.22
C THR A 263 -3.92 17.69 8.93
N MET A 264 -4.08 18.88 9.52
CA MET A 264 -5.22 19.75 9.26
C MET A 264 -5.30 20.19 7.80
N SER A 265 -4.17 20.42 7.13
CA SER A 265 -4.13 20.72 5.69
C SER A 265 -4.65 19.56 4.84
N VAL A 266 -4.25 18.32 5.14
CA VAL A 266 -4.77 17.11 4.46
C VAL A 266 -6.27 16.97 4.67
N LEU A 267 -6.74 17.11 5.92
CA LEU A 267 -8.16 17.03 6.25
C LEU A 267 -8.98 18.09 5.54
N ARG A 268 -8.49 19.34 5.45
CA ARG A 268 -9.17 20.42 4.71
C ARG A 268 -9.39 20.06 3.25
N ILE A 269 -8.38 19.49 2.58
CA ILE A 269 -8.51 19.05 1.18
C ILE A 269 -9.54 17.92 1.06
N ALA A 270 -9.47 16.93 1.95
CA ALA A 270 -10.41 15.80 1.94
C ALA A 270 -11.86 16.24 2.17
N PHE A 271 -12.11 17.10 3.16
CA PHE A 271 -13.44 17.62 3.44
C PHE A 271 -13.96 18.54 2.34
N LEU A 272 -13.13 19.43 1.78
CA LEU A 272 -13.56 20.29 0.69
C LEU A 272 -13.91 19.49 -0.57
N SER A 273 -13.11 18.47 -0.88
CA SER A 273 -13.38 17.53 -1.99
C SER A 273 -14.72 16.81 -1.79
N SER A 274 -14.97 16.29 -0.57
CA SER A 274 -16.24 15.63 -0.24
C SER A 274 -17.43 16.59 -0.25
N ALA A 275 -17.27 17.82 0.24
CA ALA A 275 -18.34 18.81 0.32
C ALA A 275 -18.79 19.26 -1.08
N VAL A 276 -17.83 19.53 -1.97
CA VAL A 276 -18.12 19.90 -3.37
C VAL A 276 -18.86 18.76 -4.09
N LEU A 277 -18.45 17.52 -3.85
CA LEU A 277 -19.12 16.36 -4.42
C LEU A 277 -20.57 16.22 -3.93
N GLU A 278 -20.79 16.35 -2.62
CA GLU A 278 -22.13 16.25 -2.04
C GLU A 278 -23.04 17.37 -2.55
N PHE A 279 -22.50 18.60 -2.65
CA PHE A 279 -23.21 19.76 -3.17
C PHE A 279 -23.71 19.54 -4.60
N PHE A 280 -22.83 19.17 -5.54
CA PHE A 280 -23.25 18.97 -6.93
C PHE A 280 -24.18 17.76 -7.11
N SER A 281 -23.95 16.69 -6.36
CA SER A 281 -24.86 15.54 -6.36
C SER A 281 -26.26 15.93 -5.86
N ALA A 282 -26.33 16.67 -4.75
CA ALA A 282 -27.59 17.12 -4.16
C ALA A 282 -28.33 18.10 -5.07
N VAL A 283 -27.62 19.06 -5.67
CA VAL A 283 -28.20 20.00 -6.64
C VAL A 283 -28.76 19.26 -7.85
N ALA A 284 -28.02 18.30 -8.41
CA ALA A 284 -28.50 17.51 -9.55
C ALA A 284 -29.75 16.70 -9.20
N VAL A 285 -29.75 16.00 -8.05
CA VAL A 285 -30.92 15.24 -7.58
C VAL A 285 -32.11 16.16 -7.31
N ALA A 286 -31.88 17.34 -6.72
CA ALA A 286 -32.93 18.33 -6.47
C ALA A 286 -33.53 18.88 -7.78
N LEU A 287 -32.69 19.19 -8.78
CA LEU A 287 -33.15 19.61 -10.11
C LEU A 287 -34.01 18.53 -10.78
N VAL A 288 -33.59 17.27 -10.70
CA VAL A 288 -34.39 16.13 -11.21
C VAL A 288 -35.71 16.04 -10.46
N ALA A 289 -35.70 16.17 -9.13
CA ALA A 289 -36.92 16.07 -8.33
C ALA A 289 -37.90 17.21 -8.56
N VAL A 290 -37.43 18.45 -8.68
CA VAL A 290 -38.24 19.62 -9.01
C VAL A 290 -38.83 19.47 -10.42
N TYR A 291 -38.03 19.04 -11.39
CA TYR A 291 -38.51 18.79 -12.75
C TYR A 291 -39.61 17.72 -12.77
N VAL A 292 -39.35 16.55 -12.17
CA VAL A 292 -40.31 15.45 -12.13
C VAL A 292 -41.57 15.87 -11.37
N GLY A 293 -41.45 16.52 -10.22
CA GLY A 293 -42.58 16.96 -9.39
C GLY A 293 -43.48 17.97 -10.10
N LEU A 294 -42.90 19.02 -10.68
CA LEU A 294 -43.65 20.05 -11.41
C LEU A 294 -44.25 19.54 -12.73
N SER A 295 -43.58 18.56 -13.37
CA SER A 295 -44.12 17.89 -14.56
C SER A 295 -45.31 17.00 -14.21
N LEU A 296 -45.26 16.26 -13.09
CA LEU A 296 -46.38 15.44 -12.60
C LEU A 296 -47.59 16.28 -12.16
N LEU A 297 -47.35 17.48 -11.63
CA LEU A 297 -48.41 18.46 -11.29
C LEU A 297 -49.00 19.18 -12.52
N GLY A 298 -48.46 18.92 -13.72
CA GLY A 298 -48.89 19.58 -14.95
C GLY A 298 -48.52 21.07 -15.02
N GLN A 299 -47.64 21.57 -14.13
CA GLN A 299 -47.22 22.97 -14.15
C GLN A 299 -46.14 23.25 -15.20
N ILE A 300 -45.33 22.23 -15.53
CA ILE A 300 -44.27 22.34 -16.53
C ILE A 300 -44.47 21.27 -17.60
N HIS A 301 -44.73 21.72 -18.81
CA HIS A 301 -44.77 20.88 -20.01
C HIS A 301 -43.68 21.36 -20.96
N PHE A 302 -42.63 20.56 -21.13
CA PHE A 302 -41.64 20.82 -22.18
C PHE A 302 -42.14 20.18 -23.47
N THR A 303 -42.44 21.00 -24.47
CA THR A 303 -42.98 20.57 -25.78
C THR A 303 -42.15 19.49 -26.47
N PHE A 304 -40.84 19.47 -26.21
CA PHE A 304 -39.89 18.52 -26.81
C PHE A 304 -39.56 17.31 -25.91
N ALA A 305 -40.09 17.26 -24.68
CA ALA A 305 -39.87 16.14 -23.77
C ALA A 305 -41.13 15.27 -23.67
N PRO A 306 -40.97 13.92 -23.60
CA PRO A 306 -42.11 13.04 -23.38
C PRO A 306 -42.78 13.36 -22.04
N PRO A 307 -44.11 13.23 -21.93
CA PRO A 307 -44.83 13.48 -20.69
C PRO A 307 -44.34 12.52 -19.60
N VAL A 308 -44.07 13.07 -18.41
CA VAL A 308 -43.57 12.29 -17.29
C VAL A 308 -44.76 11.57 -16.65
N SER A 309 -44.87 10.26 -16.87
CA SER A 309 -45.81 9.42 -16.10
C SER A 309 -45.27 9.20 -14.68
N PHE A 310 -46.15 8.91 -13.72
CA PHE A 310 -45.74 8.63 -12.33
C PHE A 310 -44.67 7.53 -12.25
N LYS A 311 -44.83 6.45 -13.03
CA LYS A 311 -43.84 5.37 -13.13
C LYS A 311 -42.48 5.87 -13.60
N ILE A 312 -42.45 6.66 -14.68
CA ILE A 312 -41.20 7.20 -15.24
C ILE A 312 -40.57 8.19 -14.25
N GLY A 313 -41.37 9.07 -13.66
CA GLY A 313 -40.91 10.04 -12.65
C GLY A 313 -40.26 9.34 -11.46
N LEU A 314 -40.92 8.31 -10.91
CA LEU A 314 -40.41 7.55 -9.77
C LEU A 314 -39.16 6.74 -10.12
N PHE A 315 -39.13 6.11 -11.30
CA PHE A 315 -37.94 5.40 -11.81
C PHE A 315 -36.72 6.32 -11.89
N VAL A 316 -36.89 7.50 -12.49
CA VAL A 316 -35.80 8.47 -12.67
C VAL A 316 -35.37 9.09 -11.34
N LEU A 317 -36.32 9.38 -10.44
CA LEU A 317 -36.03 9.85 -9.07
C LEU A 317 -35.20 8.86 -8.26
N LEU A 318 -35.51 7.56 -8.35
CA LEU A 318 -34.74 6.51 -7.68
C LEU A 318 -33.34 6.34 -8.28
N LEU A 319 -33.17 6.55 -9.58
CA LEU A 319 -31.88 6.42 -10.26
C LEU A 319 -30.96 7.63 -10.11
N ALA A 320 -31.49 8.84 -9.92
CA ALA A 320 -30.70 10.05 -9.84
C ALA A 320 -29.56 10.00 -8.79
N PRO A 321 -29.79 9.59 -7.51
CA PRO A 321 -28.69 9.47 -6.54
C PRO A 321 -27.72 8.33 -6.87
N GLU A 322 -28.22 7.23 -7.45
CA GLU A 322 -27.41 6.05 -7.82
C GLU A 322 -26.45 6.34 -8.98
N PHE A 323 -26.77 7.31 -9.84
CA PHE A 323 -25.87 7.79 -10.89
C PHE A 323 -24.58 8.42 -10.35
N PHE A 324 -24.68 9.15 -9.23
CA PHE A 324 -23.52 9.83 -8.62
C PHE A 324 -22.72 8.95 -7.66
N LEU A 325 -23.28 7.83 -7.20
CA LEU A 325 -22.63 6.95 -6.23
C LEU A 325 -21.26 6.42 -6.70
N PRO A 326 -21.08 5.94 -7.94
CA PRO A 326 -19.78 5.48 -8.42
C PRO A 326 -18.73 6.60 -8.47
N LEU A 327 -19.14 7.80 -8.87
CA LEU A 327 -18.29 9.00 -8.91
C LEU A 327 -17.85 9.40 -7.50
N ARG A 328 -18.76 9.31 -6.52
CA ARG A 328 -18.51 9.52 -5.10
C ARG A 328 -17.46 8.57 -4.54
N GLN A 329 -17.63 7.29 -4.82
CA GLN A 329 -16.68 6.27 -4.37
C GLN A 329 -15.30 6.46 -5.01
N LEU A 330 -15.23 6.83 -6.29
CA LEU A 330 -13.94 7.13 -6.93
C LEU A 330 -13.25 8.34 -6.30
N ALA A 331 -13.99 9.35 -5.86
CA ALA A 331 -13.45 10.49 -5.12
C ALA A 331 -12.74 10.05 -3.85
N ILE A 332 -13.40 9.21 -3.06
CA ILE A 332 -12.86 8.67 -1.81
C ILE A 332 -11.58 7.86 -2.12
N TYR A 333 -11.62 6.98 -3.11
CA TYR A 333 -10.48 6.12 -3.46
C TYR A 333 -9.37 6.84 -4.22
N TYR A 334 -9.58 8.08 -4.68
CA TYR A 334 -8.52 8.87 -5.29
C TYR A 334 -7.36 9.12 -4.31
N HIS A 335 -7.67 9.22 -3.01
CA HIS A 335 -6.67 9.30 -1.95
C HIS A 335 -5.86 8.00 -1.82
N ASP A 336 -6.48 6.83 -2.01
CA ASP A 336 -5.76 5.55 -2.02
C ASP A 336 -4.73 5.50 -3.16
N ARG A 337 -5.05 6.07 -4.34
CA ARG A 337 -4.08 6.23 -5.43
C ARG A 337 -2.92 7.17 -5.06
N ALA A 338 -3.21 8.31 -4.44
CA ALA A 338 -2.17 9.25 -4.04
C ALA A 338 -1.22 8.64 -3.00
N ALA A 339 -1.77 7.93 -2.01
CA ALA A 339 -1.00 7.18 -1.02
C ALA A 339 -0.13 6.12 -1.69
N ALA A 340 -0.69 5.30 -2.59
CA ALA A 340 0.05 4.25 -3.28
C ALA A 340 1.21 4.77 -4.14
N LEU A 341 1.06 5.93 -4.80
CA LEU A 341 2.16 6.57 -5.54
C LEU A 341 3.32 7.00 -4.61
N GLY A 342 2.99 7.53 -3.42
CA GLY A 342 3.99 7.87 -2.41
C GLY A 342 4.69 6.64 -1.83
N SER A 343 3.93 5.59 -1.51
CA SER A 343 4.47 4.32 -1.02
C SER A 343 5.35 3.62 -2.06
N ALA A 344 4.98 3.69 -3.35
CA ALA A 344 5.77 3.13 -4.43
C ALA A 344 7.17 3.77 -4.54
N ASP A 345 7.29 5.09 -4.30
CA ASP A 345 8.60 5.79 -4.30
C ASP A 345 9.50 5.27 -3.19
N ALA A 346 8.97 5.11 -1.98
CA ALA A 346 9.71 4.57 -0.83
C ALA A 346 10.17 3.12 -1.05
N ILE A 347 9.28 2.28 -1.61
CA ILE A 347 9.59 0.87 -1.91
C ILE A 347 10.63 0.77 -3.04
N LEU A 348 10.45 1.51 -4.14
CA LEU A 348 11.40 1.50 -5.25
C LEU A 348 12.78 2.00 -4.83
N THR A 349 12.86 2.98 -3.93
CA THR A 349 14.14 3.48 -3.42
C THR A 349 14.97 2.38 -2.72
N ILE A 350 14.31 1.37 -2.14
CA ILE A 350 14.99 0.19 -1.57
C ILE A 350 15.27 -0.85 -2.65
N LEU A 351 14.28 -1.16 -3.51
CA LEU A 351 14.41 -2.18 -4.55
C LEU A 351 15.43 -1.83 -5.64
N GLU A 352 15.68 -0.53 -5.88
CA GLU A 352 16.64 -0.03 -6.86
C GLU A 352 18.06 0.11 -6.29
N GLN A 353 18.28 -0.20 -5.00
CA GLN A 353 19.62 -0.13 -4.44
C GLN A 353 20.52 -1.17 -5.12
N PRO A 354 21.72 -0.78 -5.58
CA PRO A 354 22.62 -1.70 -6.22
C PRO A 354 23.08 -2.76 -5.22
N VAL A 355 22.85 -4.03 -5.56
CA VAL A 355 23.40 -5.15 -4.79
C VAL A 355 24.90 -5.20 -5.08
N GLY A 356 25.72 -4.98 -4.05
CA GLY A 356 27.17 -4.81 -4.18
C GLY A 356 27.97 -6.08 -4.50
N TRP A 357 27.31 -7.21 -4.75
CA TRP A 357 27.96 -8.49 -5.03
C TRP A 357 27.18 -9.29 -6.07
N VAL A 358 27.93 -9.95 -6.94
CA VAL A 358 27.41 -10.96 -7.86
C VAL A 358 27.28 -12.25 -7.06
N SER A 359 26.05 -12.78 -6.93
CA SER A 359 25.87 -14.15 -6.45
C SER A 359 26.38 -15.08 -7.55
N ASP A 360 27.50 -15.73 -7.29
CA ASP A 360 27.92 -16.86 -8.11
C ASP A 360 27.00 -18.03 -7.74
N SER A 361 26.60 -18.85 -8.71
CA SER A 361 26.01 -20.16 -8.41
C SER A 361 27.10 -21.03 -7.77
N VAL A 362 27.31 -20.87 -6.46
CA VAL A 362 28.30 -21.65 -5.72
C VAL A 362 27.71 -23.04 -5.53
N THR A 363 28.17 -24.00 -6.33
CA THR A 363 27.99 -25.43 -6.04
C THR A 363 28.48 -25.66 -4.61
N GLN A 364 27.65 -26.24 -3.72
CA GLN A 364 28.07 -26.57 -2.35
C GLN A 364 29.41 -27.31 -2.40
N GLN A 365 30.48 -26.66 -1.95
CA GLN A 365 31.77 -27.30 -1.86
C GLN A 365 31.87 -27.93 -0.48
N ASN A 366 32.06 -29.26 -0.46
CA ASN A 366 32.41 -29.95 0.77
C ASN A 366 33.85 -29.61 1.11
N TYR A 367 34.04 -28.63 1.99
CA TYR A 367 35.33 -28.33 2.57
C TYR A 367 35.63 -29.39 3.64
N HIS A 368 36.42 -30.40 3.28
CA HIS A 368 36.85 -31.44 4.22
C HIS A 368 37.95 -30.97 5.19
N ASN A 369 38.68 -29.91 4.83
CA ASN A 369 39.78 -29.34 5.61
C ASN A 369 39.52 -27.85 5.89
N ALA A 370 40.14 -27.32 6.94
CA ALA A 370 40.14 -25.89 7.21
C ALA A 370 40.68 -25.12 5.99
N PRO A 371 40.07 -23.99 5.59
CA PRO A 371 40.49 -23.26 4.41
C PRO A 371 41.77 -22.44 4.66
N ILE A 372 42.51 -22.17 3.59
CA ILE A 372 43.59 -21.17 3.54
C ILE A 372 42.98 -19.85 3.07
N ILE A 373 43.26 -18.76 3.80
CA ILE A 373 42.79 -17.41 3.46
C ILE A 373 44.00 -16.55 3.12
N GLU A 374 43.92 -15.78 2.03
CA GLU A 374 45.02 -14.93 1.57
C GLU A 374 44.54 -13.54 1.15
N PHE A 375 45.08 -12.52 1.82
CA PHE A 375 44.97 -11.12 1.45
C PHE A 375 46.21 -10.75 0.63
N ASN A 376 45.99 -10.25 -0.57
CA ASN A 376 47.06 -9.78 -1.44
C ASN A 376 46.80 -8.32 -1.81
N ASN A 377 47.61 -7.42 -1.25
CA ASN A 377 47.51 -5.96 -1.40
C ASN A 377 46.09 -5.41 -1.18
N VAL A 378 45.40 -5.90 -0.14
CA VAL A 378 44.00 -5.54 0.10
C VAL A 378 43.90 -4.14 0.70
N SER A 379 43.19 -3.26 0.01
CA SER A 379 42.83 -1.91 0.47
C SER A 379 41.31 -1.74 0.51
N LYS A 380 40.83 -0.96 1.49
CA LYS A 380 39.40 -0.65 1.66
C LYS A 380 39.22 0.81 2.03
N SER A 381 38.39 1.48 1.24
CA SER A 381 37.96 2.85 1.47
C SER A 381 36.45 2.94 1.64
N TYR A 382 36.02 3.84 2.52
CA TYR A 382 34.64 4.28 2.63
C TYR A 382 34.56 5.72 2.17
N GLU A 383 33.82 5.97 1.09
CA GLU A 383 33.78 7.28 0.42
C GLU A 383 35.20 7.77 0.08
N GLN A 384 35.68 8.84 0.72
CA GLN A 384 37.02 9.40 0.52
C GLN A 384 38.04 8.96 1.59
N ARG A 385 37.62 8.17 2.59
CA ARG A 385 38.50 7.75 3.68
C ARG A 385 38.99 6.33 3.48
N GLN A 386 40.29 6.17 3.31
CA GLN A 386 40.95 4.87 3.32
C GLN A 386 41.08 4.35 4.76
N VAL A 387 40.61 3.13 5.00
CA VAL A 387 40.60 2.47 6.32
C VAL A 387 41.60 1.32 6.38
N LEU A 388 41.80 0.61 5.27
CA LEU A 388 42.83 -0.42 5.11
C LEU A 388 43.70 -0.08 3.90
N THR A 389 45.00 -0.30 4.04
CA THR A 389 46.02 0.00 3.01
C THR A 389 46.96 -1.19 2.88
N ASP A 390 47.02 -1.76 1.67
CA ASP A 390 47.98 -2.78 1.23
C ASP A 390 48.17 -3.95 2.20
N ILE A 391 47.06 -4.46 2.73
CA ILE A 391 47.09 -5.59 3.66
C ILE A 391 47.52 -6.86 2.93
N ASN A 392 48.62 -7.45 3.40
CA ASN A 392 49.16 -8.72 2.96
C ASN A 392 49.19 -9.69 4.15
N LEU A 393 48.37 -10.73 4.10
CA LEU A 393 48.17 -11.68 5.20
C LEU A 393 47.80 -13.04 4.63
N LYS A 394 48.46 -14.09 5.10
CA LYS A 394 48.12 -15.48 4.76
C LYS A 394 47.81 -16.25 6.04
N ILE A 395 46.63 -16.85 6.10
CA ILE A 395 46.13 -17.63 7.23
C ILE A 395 46.14 -19.09 6.81
N HIS A 396 46.96 -19.89 7.48
CA HIS A 396 47.11 -21.31 7.22
C HIS A 396 46.05 -22.16 7.93
N GLN A 397 45.92 -23.42 7.52
CA GLN A 397 44.94 -24.34 8.09
C GLN A 397 45.19 -24.55 9.58
N GLY A 398 44.15 -24.38 10.40
CA GLY A 398 44.22 -24.55 11.85
C GLY A 398 44.97 -23.45 12.60
N GLU A 399 45.47 -22.43 11.90
CA GLU A 399 46.17 -21.30 12.50
C GLU A 399 45.21 -20.43 13.31
N LYS A 400 45.67 -19.96 14.48
CA LYS A 400 44.92 -19.07 15.37
C LYS A 400 45.59 -17.70 15.37
N ILE A 401 44.91 -16.71 14.82
CA ILE A 401 45.44 -15.36 14.66
C ILE A 401 44.69 -14.40 15.58
N ALA A 402 45.45 -13.56 16.28
CA ALA A 402 44.91 -12.46 17.07
C ALA A 402 45.13 -11.13 16.34
N LEU A 403 44.06 -10.39 16.04
CA LEU A 403 44.13 -9.04 15.47
C LEU A 403 44.20 -8.00 16.61
N VAL A 404 45.33 -7.31 16.74
CA VAL A 404 45.56 -6.32 17.81
C VAL A 404 45.81 -4.94 17.22
N GLY A 405 45.30 -3.89 17.86
CA GLY A 405 45.52 -2.51 17.45
C GLY A 405 44.58 -1.52 18.15
N ALA A 406 44.87 -0.23 18.05
CA ALA A 406 44.05 0.85 18.63
C ALA A 406 42.60 0.84 18.09
N SER A 407 41.70 1.51 18.80
CA SER A 407 40.34 1.73 18.28
C SER A 407 40.40 2.51 16.95
N GLY A 408 39.58 2.10 15.97
CA GLY A 408 39.61 2.70 14.63
C GLY A 408 40.71 2.20 13.69
N ALA A 409 41.60 1.29 14.11
CA ALA A 409 42.66 0.71 13.26
C ALA A 409 42.16 -0.24 12.14
N GLY A 410 40.86 -0.26 11.82
CA GLY A 410 40.32 -1.09 10.73
C GLY A 410 40.05 -2.56 11.05
N LYS A 411 40.23 -3.02 12.30
CA LYS A 411 40.03 -4.43 12.71
C LYS A 411 38.65 -4.99 12.32
N THR A 412 37.58 -4.26 12.65
CA THR A 412 36.20 -4.64 12.28
C THR A 412 35.99 -4.65 10.77
N THR A 413 36.63 -3.72 10.05
CA THR A 413 36.58 -3.68 8.58
C THR A 413 37.23 -4.92 7.99
N LEU A 414 38.39 -5.34 8.50
CA LEU A 414 39.06 -6.56 8.06
C LEU A 414 38.22 -7.81 8.31
N LEU A 415 37.56 -7.91 9.47
CA LEU A 415 36.61 -8.99 9.76
C LEU A 415 35.39 -8.96 8.83
N ASN A 416 34.84 -7.79 8.52
CA ASN A 416 33.70 -7.68 7.60
C ASN A 416 34.06 -8.11 6.18
N LEU A 417 35.29 -7.86 5.73
CA LEU A 417 35.80 -8.36 4.44
C LEU A 417 35.89 -9.89 4.44
N LEU A 418 36.39 -10.50 5.53
CA LEU A 418 36.43 -11.97 5.68
C LEU A 418 35.05 -12.59 5.64
N LEU A 419 34.10 -12.02 6.37
CA LEU A 419 32.72 -12.49 6.42
C LEU A 419 31.95 -12.25 5.10
N GLY A 420 32.57 -11.57 4.13
CA GLY A 420 31.93 -11.20 2.86
C GLY A 420 30.80 -10.20 3.04
N PHE A 421 30.75 -9.46 4.15
CA PHE A 421 29.80 -8.36 4.37
C PHE A 421 30.21 -7.10 3.62
N GLU A 422 31.49 -6.99 3.28
CA GLU A 422 32.10 -5.88 2.56
C GLU A 422 32.96 -6.42 1.40
N THR A 423 33.09 -5.63 0.33
CA THR A 423 34.01 -5.91 -0.78
C THR A 423 35.29 -5.09 -0.66
N VAL A 424 36.39 -5.61 -1.20
CA VAL A 424 37.66 -4.88 -1.28
C VAL A 424 37.55 -3.72 -2.27
N THR A 425 38.27 -2.63 -2.03
CA THR A 425 38.38 -1.52 -3.00
C THR A 425 39.49 -1.80 -4.00
N GLU A 426 40.63 -2.31 -3.51
CA GLU A 426 41.77 -2.74 -4.33
C GLU A 426 42.39 -4.01 -3.74
N GLY A 427 43.16 -4.73 -4.56
CA GLY A 427 43.75 -6.01 -4.19
C GLY A 427 42.79 -7.18 -4.35
N ASN A 428 43.17 -8.33 -3.78
CA ASN A 428 42.38 -9.56 -3.91
C ASN A 428 42.35 -10.32 -2.58
N LEU A 429 41.18 -10.87 -2.26
CA LEU A 429 40.95 -11.73 -1.10
C LEU A 429 40.59 -13.14 -1.58
N TRP A 430 41.38 -14.12 -1.16
CA TRP A 430 41.32 -15.49 -1.67
C TRP A 430 40.98 -16.48 -0.56
N LEU A 431 40.25 -17.52 -0.94
CA LEU A 431 39.90 -18.69 -0.15
C LEU A 431 40.27 -19.93 -0.96
N ASN A 432 41.26 -20.70 -0.50
CA ASN A 432 41.79 -21.88 -1.22
C ASN A 432 42.11 -21.61 -2.71
N GLY A 433 42.65 -20.42 -3.02
CA GLY A 433 42.98 -20.07 -4.40
C GLY A 433 41.82 -19.48 -5.23
N GLN A 434 40.62 -19.33 -4.68
CA GLN A 434 39.47 -18.71 -5.34
C GLN A 434 39.11 -17.38 -4.69
N THR A 435 38.52 -16.44 -5.43
CA THR A 435 38.03 -15.17 -4.86
C THR A 435 37.00 -15.41 -3.77
N LEU A 436 37.24 -14.86 -2.59
CA LEU A 436 36.29 -14.89 -1.48
C LEU A 436 35.12 -13.95 -1.79
N ASN A 437 33.91 -14.49 -1.74
CA ASN A 437 32.67 -13.73 -1.83
C ASN A 437 31.74 -14.14 -0.67
N ARG A 438 30.62 -13.43 -0.53
CA ARG A 438 29.64 -13.67 0.55
C ARG A 438 29.12 -15.11 0.55
N ASP A 439 28.77 -15.64 -0.61
CA ASP A 439 28.19 -16.98 -0.73
C ASP A 439 29.18 -18.05 -0.24
N ARG A 440 30.47 -17.95 -0.61
CA ARG A 440 31.52 -18.82 -0.06
C ARG A 440 31.74 -18.59 1.43
N ALA A 441 31.84 -17.33 1.88
CA ALA A 441 32.09 -17.01 3.29
C ALA A 441 31.00 -17.58 4.21
N THR A 442 29.72 -17.42 3.84
CA THR A 442 28.58 -17.91 4.64
C THR A 442 28.50 -19.42 4.76
N GLN A 443 29.11 -20.19 3.85
CA GLN A 443 29.14 -21.66 3.91
C GLN A 443 30.16 -22.22 4.91
N ILE A 444 31.23 -21.47 5.21
CA ILE A 444 32.39 -21.99 5.95
C ILE A 444 32.77 -21.18 7.19
N MET A 445 32.26 -19.95 7.34
CA MET A 445 32.61 -19.08 8.45
C MET A 445 31.48 -19.02 9.47
N ALA A 446 31.85 -19.20 10.74
CA ALA A 446 31.01 -18.85 11.88
C ALA A 446 31.47 -17.52 12.46
N TYR A 447 30.52 -16.68 12.88
CA TYR A 447 30.79 -15.37 13.47
C TYR A 447 30.22 -15.29 14.88
N LEU A 448 31.08 -14.98 15.84
CA LEU A 448 30.70 -14.61 17.20
C LEU A 448 31.00 -13.13 17.40
N GLY A 449 29.95 -12.31 17.38
CA GLY A 449 30.06 -10.87 17.54
C GLY A 449 30.24 -10.46 19.00
N GLN A 450 30.63 -9.19 19.20
CA GLN A 450 30.70 -8.60 20.54
C GLN A 450 29.34 -8.56 21.24
N ASN A 451 28.27 -8.30 20.46
CA ASN A 451 26.88 -8.35 20.91
C ASN A 451 26.15 -9.43 20.09
N THR A 452 26.02 -10.63 20.65
CA THR A 452 25.26 -11.72 20.01
C THR A 452 23.76 -11.51 20.20
N TYR A 453 22.99 -11.73 19.14
CA TYR A 453 21.54 -11.65 19.21
C TYR A 453 20.95 -13.01 19.55
N ILE A 454 20.05 -13.07 20.53
CA ILE A 454 19.26 -14.25 20.88
C ILE A 454 17.84 -14.01 20.37
N PHE A 455 17.37 -14.89 19.50
CA PHE A 455 16.04 -14.82 18.92
C PHE A 455 15.00 -15.36 19.89
N TYR A 456 13.77 -14.84 19.78
CA TYR A 456 12.62 -15.40 20.50
C TYR A 456 12.42 -16.86 20.08
N GLY A 457 12.48 -17.76 21.06
CA GLY A 457 12.45 -19.21 20.86
C GLY A 457 13.14 -19.92 22.02
N SER A 458 13.25 -21.24 21.92
CA SER A 458 14.01 -22.03 22.89
C SER A 458 15.51 -21.86 22.71
N ILE A 459 16.29 -22.31 23.70
CA ILE A 459 17.76 -22.42 23.58
C ILE A 459 18.11 -23.34 22.40
N ALA A 460 17.37 -24.44 22.23
CA ALA A 460 17.57 -25.36 21.12
C ALA A 460 17.34 -24.69 19.76
N ASP A 461 16.30 -23.86 19.62
CA ASP A 461 16.03 -23.13 18.38
C ASP A 461 17.16 -22.16 18.01
N ASN A 462 17.75 -21.49 19.02
CA ASN A 462 18.87 -20.58 18.81
C ASN A 462 20.15 -21.33 18.42
N ILE A 463 20.42 -22.50 19.01
CA ILE A 463 21.57 -23.35 18.64
C ILE A 463 21.39 -23.90 17.23
N ALA A 464 20.17 -24.30 16.86
CA ALA A 464 19.85 -24.87 15.56
C ALA A 464 19.66 -23.83 14.44
N LEU A 465 19.85 -22.53 14.70
CA LEU A 465 19.54 -21.45 13.76
C LEU A 465 20.19 -21.64 12.38
N ALA A 466 21.44 -22.10 12.34
CA ALA A 466 22.18 -22.33 11.10
C ALA A 466 21.87 -23.69 10.44
N ASN A 467 21.25 -24.63 11.17
CA ASN A 467 20.83 -25.93 10.68
C ASN A 467 19.51 -26.36 11.35
N PRO A 468 18.35 -25.96 10.81
CA PRO A 468 17.04 -26.28 11.39
C PRO A 468 16.73 -27.78 11.47
N ASN A 469 17.46 -28.60 10.72
CA ASN A 469 17.30 -30.06 10.71
C ASN A 469 18.27 -30.77 11.68
N ALA A 470 18.98 -30.02 12.53
CA ALA A 470 19.89 -30.60 13.52
C ALA A 470 19.12 -31.51 14.50
N THR A 471 19.67 -32.69 14.77
CA THR A 471 19.06 -33.61 15.74
C THR A 471 19.25 -33.10 17.17
N ALA A 472 18.38 -33.52 18.09
CA ALA A 472 18.50 -33.17 19.50
C ALA A 472 19.88 -33.55 20.09
N GLU A 473 20.46 -34.67 19.63
CA GLU A 473 21.79 -35.11 20.04
C GLU A 473 22.90 -34.17 19.54
N GLN A 474 22.80 -33.68 18.30
CA GLN A 474 23.74 -32.69 17.76
C GLN A 474 23.65 -31.36 18.51
N ILE A 475 22.43 -30.93 18.83
CA ILE A 475 22.18 -29.71 19.60
C ILE A 475 22.77 -29.85 21.02
N ASN A 476 22.54 -30.97 21.70
CA ASN A 476 23.09 -31.21 23.04
C ASN A 476 24.63 -31.30 23.03
N THR A 477 25.21 -31.90 21.99
CA THR A 477 26.66 -31.97 21.84
C THR A 477 27.26 -30.58 21.66
N ALA A 478 26.65 -29.74 20.82
CA ALA A 478 27.06 -28.34 20.64
C ALA A 478 26.89 -27.53 21.94
N ALA A 479 25.77 -27.70 22.64
CA ALA A 479 25.50 -27.05 23.92
C ALA A 479 26.56 -27.43 24.98
N HIS A 480 26.91 -28.72 25.06
CA HIS A 480 27.94 -29.19 25.98
C HIS A 480 29.33 -28.71 25.61
N ALA A 481 29.70 -28.69 24.32
CA ALA A 481 30.98 -28.18 23.87
C ALA A 481 31.14 -26.67 24.15
N ALA A 482 30.03 -25.91 24.11
CA ALA A 482 30.01 -24.49 24.39
C ALA A 482 29.79 -24.14 25.89
N GLY A 483 29.58 -25.14 26.76
CA GLY A 483 29.32 -24.92 28.19
C GLY A 483 27.93 -24.37 28.52
N VAL A 484 26.94 -24.54 27.64
CA VAL A 484 25.57 -24.03 27.81
C VAL A 484 24.71 -24.95 28.68
N THR A 485 25.00 -26.26 28.70
CA THR A 485 24.16 -27.27 29.38
C THR A 485 23.97 -27.02 30.86
N GLU A 486 25.04 -26.66 31.58
CA GLU A 486 24.98 -26.40 33.02
C GLU A 486 24.03 -25.24 33.36
N PHE A 487 24.05 -24.19 32.53
CA PHE A 487 23.12 -23.08 32.64
C PHE A 487 21.69 -23.50 32.26
N SER A 488 21.51 -24.18 31.13
CA SER A 488 20.17 -24.54 30.65
C SER A 488 19.43 -25.49 31.59
N ASP A 489 20.15 -26.41 32.25
CA ASP A 489 19.57 -27.36 33.20
C ASP A 489 19.07 -26.69 34.48
N SER A 490 19.61 -25.50 34.81
CA SER A 490 19.18 -24.70 35.96
C SER A 490 17.93 -23.86 35.71
N LEU A 491 17.49 -23.73 34.45
CA LEU A 491 16.33 -22.93 34.07
C LEU A 491 15.02 -23.71 34.19
N ALA A 492 13.94 -23.01 34.52
CA ALA A 492 12.60 -23.56 34.42
C ALA A 492 12.24 -23.81 32.94
N LYS A 493 11.75 -25.01 32.64
CA LYS A 493 11.39 -25.44 31.29
C LYS A 493 10.18 -24.74 30.72
#